data_AF-A0A958X6U3-F1
#
_entry.id   AF-A0A958X6U3-F1
#
_cell.length_a   1.000
_cell.length_b   1.000
_cell.length_c   1.000
_cell.angle_alpha   90.00
_cell.angle_beta   90.00
_cell.angle_gamma   90.00
#
_symmetry.space_group_name_H-M   'P 1'
#
loop_
_entity.id
_entity.type
_entity.pdbx_description
1 polymer ?
#
loop_
_entity_poly.entity_id
_entity_poly.type
_entity_poly.pdbx_seq_one_letter_code
_entity_poly.pdbx_strand_id
1 'polypeptide(L)'
;MESSVETAKNLGLTAEEFEKINEIIGRTPNFTELSIFSVMWSEHCSYKNSIVQLKTLPREGKRLLVGAGEENAGLVDIGDGLGCVFKIESHNHPSAIEPYQGAATGVGGIHRDIFTMGARPIAALNSLRFGKPDNPRMKQLIAGVVKGIGDYGN
;
A
#
# COMPACT_ATOMS: atom_id res chain seq x y z
N MET A 1 -7.60 11.43 -26.08
CA MET A 1 -8.91 11.04 -25.50
C MET A 1 -9.51 12.28 -24.88
N GLU A 2 -10.77 12.56 -25.20
CA GLU A 2 -11.50 13.64 -24.55
C GLU A 2 -11.81 13.22 -23.10
N SER A 3 -11.63 14.14 -22.15
CA SER A 3 -11.90 13.87 -20.74
C SER A 3 -13.35 14.18 -20.46
N SER A 4 -14.11 13.13 -20.14
CA SER A 4 -15.54 13.19 -19.87
C SER A 4 -15.86 12.43 -18.58
N VAL A 5 -17.09 12.61 -18.08
CA VAL A 5 -17.62 11.81 -16.96
C VAL A 5 -17.54 10.31 -17.26
N GLU A 6 -17.74 9.90 -18.52
CA GLU A 6 -17.64 8.49 -18.92
C GLU A 6 -16.20 7.97 -18.86
N THR A 7 -15.24 8.79 -19.29
CA THR A 7 -13.81 8.49 -19.14
C THR A 7 -13.44 8.36 -17.67
N ALA A 8 -13.95 9.24 -16.81
CA ALA A 8 -13.71 9.21 -15.37
C ALA A 8 -14.25 7.93 -14.73
N LYS A 9 -15.47 7.50 -15.08
CA LYS A 9 -16.07 6.24 -14.63
C LYS A 9 -15.24 5.02 -15.02
N ASN A 10 -14.74 4.98 -16.25
CA ASN A 10 -13.87 3.90 -16.72
C ASN A 10 -12.53 3.85 -15.96
N LEU A 11 -12.08 4.98 -15.41
CA LEU A 11 -10.90 5.08 -14.55
C LEU A 11 -11.21 4.82 -13.06
N GLY A 12 -12.46 4.49 -12.70
CA GLY A 12 -12.88 4.18 -11.33
C GLY A 12 -13.26 5.40 -10.48
N LEU A 13 -13.47 6.57 -11.10
CA LEU A 13 -13.98 7.77 -10.43
C LEU A 13 -15.50 7.84 -10.52
N THR A 14 -16.14 8.44 -9.51
CA THR A 14 -17.57 8.79 -9.59
C THR A 14 -17.79 10.07 -10.39
N ALA A 15 -19.05 10.31 -10.81
CA ALA A 15 -19.40 11.57 -11.47
C ALA A 15 -19.17 12.78 -10.54
N GLU A 16 -19.44 12.62 -9.24
CA GLU A 16 -19.19 13.65 -8.22
C GLU A 16 -17.70 13.92 -8.04
N GLU A 17 -16.86 12.88 -8.04
CA GLU A 17 -15.41 13.03 -8.00
C GLU A 17 -14.90 13.78 -9.24
N PHE A 18 -15.45 13.52 -10.42
CA PHE A 18 -15.10 14.25 -11.65
C PHE A 18 -15.46 15.74 -11.58
N GLU A 19 -16.65 16.10 -11.10
CA GLU A 19 -17.01 17.51 -10.94
C GLU A 19 -16.12 18.21 -9.92
N LYS A 20 -15.80 17.54 -8.81
CA LYS A 20 -14.87 18.07 -7.82
C LYS A 20 -13.47 18.28 -8.39
N ILE A 21 -13.02 17.41 -9.29
CA ILE A 21 -11.75 17.59 -10.01
C ILE A 21 -11.81 18.83 -10.92
N ASN A 22 -12.92 19.02 -11.65
CA ASN A 22 -13.13 20.22 -12.48
C ASN A 22 -13.07 21.50 -11.62
N GLU A 23 -13.69 21.49 -10.44
CA GLU A 23 -13.67 22.60 -9.48
C GLU A 23 -12.25 22.88 -8.96
N ILE A 24 -11.51 21.84 -8.56
CA ILE A 24 -10.12 21.97 -8.05
C ILE A 24 -9.19 22.55 -9.12
N ILE A 25 -9.31 22.09 -10.37
CA ILE A 25 -8.46 22.53 -11.48
C ILE A 25 -8.94 23.87 -12.06
N GLY A 26 -10.23 24.20 -11.93
CA GLY A 26 -10.87 25.37 -12.54
C GLY A 26 -11.20 25.20 -14.03
N ARG A 27 -11.06 23.99 -14.58
CA ARG A 27 -11.41 23.61 -15.96
C ARG A 27 -11.52 22.09 -16.06
N THR A 28 -12.01 21.59 -17.20
CA THR A 28 -11.95 20.16 -17.50
C THR A 28 -10.48 19.68 -17.53
N PRO A 29 -10.13 18.62 -16.77
CA PRO A 29 -8.79 18.04 -16.82
C PRO A 29 -8.52 17.48 -18.22
N ASN A 30 -7.26 17.43 -18.64
CA ASN A 30 -6.88 16.55 -19.73
C ASN A 30 -6.79 15.10 -19.25
N PHE A 31 -6.61 14.16 -20.17
CA PHE A 31 -6.62 12.73 -19.84
C PHE A 31 -5.53 12.34 -18.82
N THR A 32 -4.35 12.96 -18.91
CA THR A 32 -3.23 12.70 -17.98
C THR A 32 -3.56 13.21 -16.58
N GLU A 33 -4.08 14.43 -16.47
CA GLU A 33 -4.51 15.01 -15.19
C GLU A 33 -5.60 14.14 -14.54
N LEU A 34 -6.62 13.75 -15.31
CA LEU A 34 -7.70 12.90 -14.84
C LEU A 34 -7.19 11.53 -14.36
N SER A 35 -6.23 10.94 -15.08
CA SER A 35 -5.62 9.65 -14.72
C SER A 35 -4.76 9.73 -13.45
N ILE A 36 -4.13 10.87 -13.20
CA ILE A 36 -3.40 11.10 -11.93
C ILE A 36 -4.41 11.15 -10.78
N PHE A 37 -5.49 11.91 -10.93
CA PHE A 37 -6.55 11.96 -9.92
C PHE A 37 -7.16 10.57 -9.66
N SER A 38 -7.41 9.77 -10.70
CA SER A 38 -8.03 8.45 -10.54
C SER A 38 -7.18 7.50 -9.69
N VAL A 39 -5.85 7.51 -9.87
CA VAL A 39 -4.95 6.71 -9.03
C VAL A 39 -4.85 7.27 -7.62
N MET A 40 -4.62 8.59 -7.49
CA MET A 40 -4.42 9.23 -6.18
C MET A 40 -5.67 9.20 -5.29
N TRP A 41 -6.87 9.21 -5.87
CA TRP A 41 -8.16 9.15 -5.14
C TRP A 41 -8.74 7.73 -5.05
N SER A 42 -8.00 6.71 -5.50
CA SER A 42 -8.36 5.31 -5.24
C SER A 42 -8.35 5.01 -3.74
N GLU A 43 -9.10 4.00 -3.29
CA GLU A 43 -9.03 3.57 -1.87
C GLU A 43 -7.62 3.16 -1.47
N HIS A 44 -6.86 2.57 -2.41
CA HIS A 44 -5.50 2.11 -2.16
C HIS A 44 -4.54 3.24 -1.77
N CYS A 45 -4.69 4.43 -2.38
CA CYS A 45 -3.82 5.58 -2.10
C CYS A 45 -4.41 6.53 -1.05
N SER A 46 -5.73 6.76 -1.09
CA SER A 46 -6.37 7.82 -0.29
C SER A 46 -6.97 7.34 1.02
N TYR A 47 -7.16 6.03 1.19
CA TYR A 47 -7.84 5.46 2.37
C TYR A 47 -9.22 6.08 2.61
N LYS A 48 -9.93 6.53 1.56
CA LYS A 48 -11.12 7.38 1.65
C LYS A 48 -12.23 6.82 2.54
N ASN A 49 -12.35 5.49 2.66
CA ASN A 49 -13.27 4.86 3.60
C ASN A 49 -12.62 4.58 4.97
N SER A 50 -11.41 4.03 4.95
CA SER A 50 -10.75 3.49 6.15
C SER A 50 -10.15 4.56 7.08
N ILE A 51 -9.76 5.72 6.56
CA ILE A 51 -9.10 6.79 7.33
C ILE A 51 -9.95 7.31 8.49
N VAL A 52 -11.28 7.30 8.33
CA VAL A 52 -12.22 7.71 9.38
C VAL A 52 -12.09 6.82 10.60
N GLN A 53 -11.97 5.51 10.39
CA GLN A 53 -11.81 4.54 11.48
C GLN A 53 -10.39 4.59 12.07
N LEU A 54 -9.37 4.71 11.22
CA LEU A 54 -7.97 4.80 11.66
C LEU A 54 -7.67 6.05 12.53
N LYS A 55 -8.50 7.10 12.44
CA LYS A 55 -8.43 8.28 13.31
C LYS A 55 -8.92 8.05 14.74
N THR A 56 -9.62 6.95 15.00
CA THR A 56 -10.09 6.60 16.34
C THR A 56 -9.05 5.85 17.17
N LEU A 57 -7.99 5.33 16.54
CA LEU A 57 -6.92 4.60 17.21
C LEU A 57 -6.00 5.56 17.99
N PRO A 58 -5.39 5.12 19.11
CA PRO A 58 -4.36 5.91 19.82
C PRO A 58 -3.16 6.19 18.92
N ARG A 59 -2.65 7.44 18.97
CA ARG A 59 -1.56 7.93 18.10
C ARG A 59 -0.36 8.50 18.85
N GLU A 60 -0.43 8.53 20.18
CA GLU A 60 0.60 9.10 21.03
C GLU A 60 1.19 8.03 21.95
N GLY A 61 2.47 8.16 22.25
CA GLY A 61 3.17 7.24 23.13
C GLY A 61 4.56 7.75 23.46
N LYS A 62 5.00 7.53 24.70
CA LYS A 62 6.28 8.05 25.22
C LYS A 62 7.53 7.58 24.44
N ARG A 63 7.42 6.46 23.73
CA ARG A 63 8.51 5.86 22.96
C ARG A 63 8.36 6.09 21.45
N LEU A 64 7.31 6.77 20.99
CA LEU A 64 7.21 7.13 19.58
C LEU A 64 8.24 8.23 19.29
N LEU A 65 9.07 8.02 18.28
CA LEU A 65 10.02 9.04 17.82
C LEU A 65 9.52 9.81 16.59
N VAL A 66 8.44 9.32 15.96
CA VAL A 66 7.73 9.96 14.85
C VAL A 66 6.23 9.92 15.12
N GLY A 67 5.49 10.94 14.70
CA GLY A 67 4.04 10.96 14.80
C GLY A 67 3.41 9.91 13.89
N ALA A 68 2.24 9.39 14.30
CA ALA A 68 1.51 8.40 13.52
C ALA A 68 1.07 8.99 12.17
N GLY A 69 1.67 8.50 11.08
CA GLY A 69 1.38 8.92 9.71
C GLY A 69 2.16 10.17 9.23
N GLU A 70 3.13 10.66 10.02
CA GLU A 70 4.06 11.71 9.56
C GLU A 70 5.10 11.16 8.58
N GLU A 71 5.45 9.89 8.74
CA GLU A 71 6.51 9.21 7.98
C GLU A 71 6.00 7.92 7.34
N ASN A 72 6.79 7.37 6.41
CA ASN A 72 6.42 6.14 5.67
C ASN A 72 6.31 4.90 6.57
N ALA A 73 7.01 4.88 7.71
CA ALA A 73 7.01 3.77 8.66
C ALA A 73 7.00 4.27 10.12
N GLY A 74 6.60 3.40 11.04
CA GLY A 74 6.65 3.70 12.48
C GLY A 74 8.08 3.58 13.01
N LEU A 75 8.46 4.50 13.90
CA LEU A 75 9.76 4.48 14.58
C LEU A 75 9.55 4.60 16.10
N VAL A 76 10.14 3.66 16.84
CA VAL A 76 10.07 3.61 18.30
C VAL A 76 11.44 3.55 18.96
N ASP A 77 11.60 4.22 20.10
CA ASP A 77 12.76 4.12 20.98
C ASP A 77 12.75 2.77 21.71
N ILE A 78 13.84 2.02 21.57
CA ILE A 78 14.05 0.74 22.24
C ILE A 78 15.12 0.80 23.35
N GLY A 79 15.67 1.98 23.64
CA GLY A 79 16.72 2.20 24.62
C GLY A 79 18.12 2.21 24.01
N ASP A 80 19.12 2.55 24.83
CA ASP A 80 20.54 2.54 24.48
C ASP A 80 20.92 3.35 23.23
N GLY A 81 20.14 4.40 22.94
CA GLY A 81 20.32 5.23 21.74
C GLY A 81 19.91 4.55 20.43
N LEU A 82 19.14 3.46 20.50
CA LEU A 82 18.65 2.70 19.34
C LEU A 82 17.16 2.96 19.09
N GLY A 83 16.81 3.03 17.81
CA GLY A 83 15.43 3.08 17.33
C GLY A 83 15.09 1.83 16.51
N CYS A 84 13.84 1.40 16.58
CA CYS A 84 13.30 0.31 15.76
C CYS A 84 12.28 0.86 14.77
N VAL A 85 12.55 0.69 13.48
CA VAL A 85 11.61 1.03 12.39
C VAL A 85 10.85 -0.21 11.97
N PHE A 86 9.54 -0.09 11.86
CA PHE A 86 8.68 -1.17 11.37
C PHE A 86 7.48 -0.63 10.60
N LYS A 87 7.03 -1.42 9.63
CA LYS A 87 5.82 -1.19 8.85
C LYS A 87 5.29 -2.56 8.43
N ILE A 88 4.02 -2.61 8.06
CA ILE A 88 3.42 -3.76 7.40
C ILE A 88 2.69 -3.30 6.14
N GLU A 89 2.84 -4.07 5.07
CA GLU A 89 2.15 -3.85 3.81
C GLU A 89 1.45 -5.13 3.34
N SER A 90 0.62 -5.01 2.31
CA SER A 90 -0.05 -6.14 1.68
C SER A 90 0.08 -6.07 0.17
N HIS A 91 0.23 -7.23 -0.48
CA HIS A 91 0.28 -7.32 -1.94
C HIS A 91 -0.68 -8.38 -2.46
N ASN A 92 -1.91 -8.31 -1.95
CA ASN A 92 -2.93 -9.36 -2.08
C ASN A 92 -3.36 -9.59 -3.53
N HIS A 93 -3.81 -8.51 -4.22
CA HIS A 93 -4.35 -8.63 -5.57
C HIS A 93 -3.29 -9.09 -6.58
N PRO A 94 -2.07 -8.51 -6.62
CA PRO A 94 -1.01 -9.02 -7.50
C PRO A 94 -0.63 -10.48 -7.19
N SER A 95 -0.48 -10.85 -5.91
CA SER A 95 -0.15 -12.23 -5.51
C SER A 95 -1.23 -13.25 -5.89
N ALA A 96 -2.48 -12.84 -6.02
CA ALA A 96 -3.57 -13.72 -6.47
C ALA A 96 -3.54 -14.01 -7.98
N ILE A 97 -2.92 -13.14 -8.76
CA ILE A 97 -2.79 -13.22 -10.23
C ILE A 97 -1.45 -13.87 -10.60
N GLU A 98 -0.35 -13.37 -10.04
CA GLU A 98 1.00 -13.87 -10.25
C GLU A 98 1.68 -13.97 -8.86
N PRO A 99 1.74 -15.18 -8.27
CA PRO A 99 2.10 -15.34 -6.85
C PRO A 99 3.58 -15.11 -6.57
N TYR A 100 4.48 -15.36 -7.52
CA TYR A 100 5.91 -15.24 -7.29
C TYR A 100 6.36 -13.78 -7.26
N GLN A 101 6.13 -13.06 -8.35
CA GLN A 101 6.40 -11.64 -8.50
C GLN A 101 5.55 -10.84 -7.54
N GLY A 102 4.25 -11.16 -7.42
CA GLY A 102 3.36 -10.47 -6.48
C GLY A 102 3.82 -10.55 -5.03
N ALA A 103 4.49 -11.63 -4.63
CA ALA A 103 5.07 -11.70 -3.29
C ALA A 103 6.44 -11.02 -3.21
N ALA A 104 7.32 -11.26 -4.19
CA ALA A 104 8.66 -10.70 -4.24
C ALA A 104 8.66 -9.16 -4.26
N THR A 105 7.79 -8.54 -5.08
CA THR A 105 7.65 -7.08 -5.13
C THR A 105 7.07 -6.50 -3.85
N GLY A 106 6.27 -7.29 -3.10
CA GLY A 106 5.78 -6.92 -1.77
C GLY A 106 6.91 -6.84 -0.75
N VAL A 107 7.85 -7.80 -0.77
CA VAL A 107 9.07 -7.75 0.06
C VAL A 107 9.94 -6.55 -0.32
N GLY A 108 10.13 -6.31 -1.62
CA GLY A 108 10.87 -5.15 -2.09
C GLY A 108 10.24 -3.81 -1.69
N GLY A 109 8.91 -3.71 -1.71
CA GLY A 109 8.15 -2.54 -1.26
C GLY A 109 8.46 -2.20 0.20
N ILE A 110 8.20 -3.15 1.09
CA ILE A 110 8.39 -2.94 2.52
C ILE A 110 9.85 -2.67 2.89
N HIS A 111 10.82 -3.26 2.18
CA HIS A 111 12.23 -2.96 2.40
C HIS A 111 12.54 -1.49 2.08
N ARG A 112 12.02 -0.94 0.98
CA ARG A 112 12.23 0.47 0.62
C ARG A 112 11.65 1.42 1.64
N ASP A 113 10.49 1.11 2.22
CA ASP A 113 9.93 1.93 3.31
C ASP A 113 10.89 2.02 4.50
N ILE A 114 11.46 0.89 4.93
CA ILE A 114 12.43 0.88 6.03
C ILE A 114 13.72 1.62 5.65
N PHE A 115 14.23 1.41 4.43
CA PHE A 115 15.44 2.09 3.95
C PHE A 115 15.29 3.61 3.88
N THR A 116 14.13 4.12 3.44
CA THR A 116 13.88 5.57 3.35
C THR A 116 13.83 6.28 4.70
N MET A 117 13.61 5.52 5.79
CA MET A 117 13.74 6.02 7.16
C MET A 117 15.20 6.09 7.67
N GLY A 118 16.18 5.69 6.85
CA GLY A 118 17.58 5.58 7.25
C GLY A 118 17.90 4.36 8.13
N ALA A 119 16.96 3.42 8.27
CA ALA A 119 17.15 2.20 9.05
C ALA A 119 17.64 1.03 8.18
N ARG A 120 18.42 0.14 8.79
CA ARG A 120 18.84 -1.12 8.16
C ARG A 120 17.77 -2.20 8.42
N PRO A 121 17.16 -2.81 7.39
CA PRO A 121 16.32 -4.00 7.58
C PRO A 121 17.15 -5.12 8.22
N ILE A 122 16.64 -5.70 9.31
CA ILE A 122 17.30 -6.81 10.03
C ILE A 122 16.44 -8.07 10.14
N ALA A 123 15.14 -7.95 9.89
CA ALA A 123 14.19 -9.05 9.92
C ALA A 123 12.99 -8.73 9.03
N ALA A 124 12.39 -9.76 8.45
CA ALA A 124 11.13 -9.69 7.71
C ALA A 124 10.18 -10.76 8.23
N LEU A 125 8.89 -10.43 8.30
CA LEU A 125 7.83 -11.34 8.76
C LEU A 125 6.73 -11.40 7.71
N ASN A 126 6.21 -12.60 7.44
CA ASN A 126 5.12 -12.80 6.49
C ASN A 126 3.80 -13.17 7.19
N SER A 127 2.71 -12.48 6.85
CA SER A 127 1.35 -12.84 7.28
C SER A 127 0.57 -13.42 6.10
N LEU A 128 0.64 -14.74 5.93
CA LEU A 128 0.06 -15.44 4.78
C LEU A 128 -1.32 -16.02 5.12
N ARG A 129 -2.29 -15.87 4.21
CA ARG A 129 -3.63 -16.45 4.32
C ARG A 129 -4.05 -16.98 2.96
N PHE A 130 -4.43 -18.26 2.93
CA PHE A 130 -4.87 -18.95 1.71
C PHE A 130 -6.15 -19.73 1.99
N GLY A 131 -6.79 -20.24 0.93
CA GLY A 131 -7.90 -21.17 1.04
C GLY A 131 -7.46 -22.58 1.47
N LYS A 132 -8.33 -23.57 1.20
CA LYS A 132 -8.08 -24.96 1.62
C LYS A 132 -6.78 -25.52 0.99
N PRO A 133 -5.89 -26.16 1.78
CA PRO A 133 -4.58 -26.65 1.29
C PRO A 133 -4.64 -27.76 0.24
N ASP A 134 -5.73 -28.51 0.18
CA ASP A 134 -5.96 -29.58 -0.79
C ASP A 134 -6.27 -29.06 -2.20
N ASN A 135 -6.78 -27.82 -2.31
CA ASN A 135 -7.09 -27.19 -3.58
C ASN A 135 -5.82 -27.00 -4.44
N PRO A 136 -5.77 -27.51 -5.68
CA PRO A 136 -4.61 -27.37 -6.58
C PRO A 136 -4.16 -25.92 -6.79
N ARG A 137 -5.11 -24.97 -6.89
CA ARG A 137 -4.80 -23.54 -7.03
C ARG A 137 -4.11 -23.00 -5.77
N MET A 138 -4.53 -23.43 -4.58
CA MET A 138 -3.91 -22.96 -3.34
C MET A 138 -2.49 -23.47 -3.21
N LYS A 139 -2.21 -24.71 -3.62
CA LYS A 139 -0.85 -25.24 -3.67
C LYS A 139 0.06 -24.38 -4.57
N GLN A 140 -0.45 -23.97 -5.74
CA GLN A 140 0.29 -23.08 -6.66
C GLN A 140 0.54 -21.70 -6.05
N LEU A 141 -0.48 -21.06 -5.44
CA LEU A 141 -0.32 -19.75 -4.80
C LEU A 141 0.67 -19.81 -3.64
N ILE A 142 0.56 -20.82 -2.76
CA ILE A 142 1.48 -21.00 -1.63
C ILE A 142 2.91 -21.17 -2.13
N ALA A 143 3.14 -22.06 -3.11
CA ALA A 143 4.47 -22.32 -3.64
C ALA A 143 5.09 -21.06 -4.27
N GLY A 144 4.31 -20.32 -5.07
CA GLY A 144 4.77 -19.08 -5.70
C GLY A 144 5.08 -18.00 -4.67
N VAL A 145 4.18 -17.74 -3.73
CA VAL A 145 4.33 -16.69 -2.71
C VAL A 145 5.53 -16.97 -1.80
N VAL A 146 5.66 -18.19 -1.29
CA VAL A 146 6.78 -18.55 -0.40
C VAL A 146 8.12 -18.47 -1.15
N LYS A 147 8.18 -18.93 -2.40
CA LYS A 147 9.38 -18.83 -3.22
C LYS A 147 9.73 -17.36 -3.52
N GLY A 148 8.74 -16.52 -3.88
CA GLY A 148 8.96 -15.10 -4.15
C GLY A 148 9.45 -14.32 -2.93
N ILE A 149 8.92 -14.63 -1.74
CA ILE A 149 9.41 -14.06 -0.47
C ILE A 149 10.85 -14.50 -0.21
N GLY A 150 11.11 -15.80 -0.33
CA GLY A 150 12.44 -16.37 -0.09
C GLY A 150 13.50 -15.80 -1.03
N ASP A 151 13.22 -15.73 -2.33
CA ASP A 151 14.19 -15.31 -3.33
C ASP A 151 14.51 -13.80 -3.25
N TYR A 152 13.58 -12.96 -2.79
CA TYR A 152 13.88 -11.53 -2.60
C TYR A 152 14.62 -11.27 -1.27
N GLY A 153 14.30 -12.05 -0.23
CA GLY A 153 14.87 -11.88 1.11
C GLY A 153 16.26 -12.51 1.31
N ASN A 154 16.62 -13.50 0.48
CA ASN A 154 17.94 -14.15 0.48
C ASN A 154 18.94 -13.42 -0.42
#